data_AF-A0A200Q1Z1-F1
#
_entry.id   AF-A0A200Q1Z1-F1
#
_cell.length_a   1.000
_cell.length_b   1.000
_cell.length_c   1.000
_cell.angle_alpha   90.00
_cell.angle_beta   90.00
_cell.angle_gamma   90.00
#
_symmetry.space_group_name_H-M   'P 1'
#
loop_
_entity.id
_entity.type
_entity.pdbx_description
1 polymer ?
#
loop_
_entity_poly.entity_id
_entity_poly.type
_entity_poly.pdbx_seq_one_letter_code
_entity_poly.pdbx_strand_id
1 'polypeptide(L)'
;MALEEVEKNFLAMRQTLSGDGEVEPNPDHVSQLALEICKEDVLGLFIHKLPILGWEARKDLVHCWCILLRQMVGSSYCCVEYIEDHLELLDFLVVCYDNKDIALNCGSMLRECIKFPTLAKYILESTSFDLFFKYVELPNFDVASDAFTTFKDLLTKHENAVSEYLTAHYEEFFELYEKLLTSPNYVTRRQSLKLLSEFLLEPPNSHIMKRYILEVRYLKVMMTLLKDSSKNIQLSAFHIFKVFVANPNKPRDIIVILAKNHERLLALLHNLSVGKGTL
;
A
#
# COMPACT_ATOMS: atom_id res chain seq x y z
N MET A 1 4.78 3.58 37.91
CA MET A 1 5.37 2.30 38.34
C MET A 1 5.30 1.24 37.25
N ALA A 2 4.18 0.56 36.98
CA ALA A 2 4.17 -0.53 35.97
C ALA A 2 4.43 -0.06 34.51
N LEU A 3 3.84 1.05 34.08
CA LEU A 3 4.06 1.58 32.72
C LEU A 3 5.50 2.09 32.53
N GLU A 4 6.06 2.79 33.51
CA GLU A 4 7.46 3.26 33.48
C GLU A 4 8.45 2.10 33.38
N GLU A 5 8.15 0.96 34.01
CA GLU A 5 8.97 -0.25 33.90
C GLU A 5 8.89 -0.88 32.51
N VAL A 6 7.70 -0.91 31.91
CA VAL A 6 7.51 -1.32 30.51
C VAL A 6 8.30 -0.42 29.54
N GLU A 7 8.26 0.90 29.74
CA GLU A 7 9.01 1.85 28.91
C GLU A 7 10.52 1.66 29.04
N LYS A 8 11.03 1.39 30.26
CA LYS A 8 12.44 1.02 30.47
C LYS A 8 12.82 -0.27 29.76
N ASN A 9 11.94 -1.27 29.75
CA ASN A 9 12.18 -2.53 29.06
C ASN A 9 12.23 -2.35 27.54
N PHE A 10 11.39 -1.48 26.96
CA PHE A 10 11.48 -1.14 25.53
C PHE A 10 12.80 -0.46 25.17
N LEU A 11 13.28 0.44 26.04
CA LEU A 11 14.58 1.08 25.82
C LEU A 11 15.73 0.06 25.89
N ALA A 12 15.71 -0.84 26.87
CA ALA A 12 16.71 -1.90 27.01
C ALA A 12 16.69 -2.86 25.81
N MET A 13 15.49 -3.24 25.34
CA MET A 13 15.30 -4.03 24.13
C MET A 13 15.89 -3.30 22.90
N ARG A 14 15.61 -2.01 22.75
CA ARG A 14 16.16 -1.19 21.65
C ARG A 14 17.68 -1.16 21.66
N GLN A 15 18.29 -0.97 22.83
CA GLN A 15 19.76 -0.97 22.99
C GLN A 15 20.35 -2.34 22.64
N THR A 16 19.71 -3.44 23.05
CA THR A 16 20.14 -4.80 22.71
C THR A 16 20.09 -5.04 21.20
N LEU A 17 19.05 -4.55 20.53
CA LEU A 17 18.82 -4.75 19.10
C LEU A 17 19.65 -3.82 18.20
N SER A 18 19.95 -2.60 18.65
CA SER A 18 20.55 -1.56 17.80
C SER A 18 21.97 -1.16 18.20
N GLY A 19 22.42 -1.58 19.38
CA GLY A 19 23.57 -0.97 20.04
C GLY A 19 23.23 0.38 20.67
N ASP A 20 24.17 0.93 21.43
CA ASP A 20 24.06 2.24 22.09
C ASP A 20 24.90 3.34 21.41
N GLY A 21 25.49 3.03 20.25
CA GLY A 21 26.35 3.92 19.47
C GLY A 21 27.84 3.77 19.78
N GLU A 22 28.20 3.15 20.90
CA GLU A 22 29.58 2.79 21.23
C GLU A 22 29.83 1.29 21.07
N VAL A 23 28.82 0.47 21.35
CA VAL A 23 28.88 -1.00 21.25
C VAL A 23 27.92 -1.49 20.17
N GLU A 24 28.46 -2.26 19.21
CA GLU A 24 27.64 -2.96 18.22
C GLU A 24 26.81 -4.08 18.86
N PRO A 25 25.57 -4.32 18.38
CA PRO A 25 24.72 -5.37 18.94
C PRO A 25 25.33 -6.76 18.70
N ASN A 26 25.35 -7.59 19.74
CA ASN A 26 25.82 -8.97 19.64
C ASN A 26 24.77 -9.82 18.87
N PRO A 27 25.12 -10.42 17.72
CA PRO A 27 24.19 -11.21 16.90
C PRO A 27 23.55 -12.39 17.64
N ASP A 28 24.27 -13.04 18.55
CA ASP A 28 23.75 -14.18 19.31
C ASP A 28 22.69 -13.72 20.32
N HIS A 29 22.92 -12.59 20.99
CA HIS A 29 21.94 -12.01 21.91
C HIS A 29 20.69 -11.53 21.17
N VAL A 30 20.86 -10.92 19.99
CA VAL A 30 19.73 -10.48 19.16
C VAL A 30 18.89 -11.68 18.70
N SER A 31 19.54 -12.75 18.26
CA SER A 31 18.87 -13.99 17.84
C SER A 31 18.12 -14.66 18.99
N GLN A 32 18.76 -14.75 20.16
CA GLN A 32 18.13 -15.30 21.37
C GLN A 32 16.94 -14.47 21.83
N LEU A 33 17.06 -13.14 21.78
CA LEU A 33 15.96 -12.24 22.13
C LEU A 33 14.77 -12.42 21.18
N ALA A 34 15.00 -12.51 19.86
CA ALA A 34 13.95 -12.74 18.89
C ALA A 34 13.20 -14.07 19.16
N LEU A 35 13.93 -15.15 19.46
CA LEU A 35 13.34 -16.44 19.81
C LEU A 35 12.47 -16.38 21.07
N GLU A 36 12.97 -15.80 22.16
CA GLU A 36 12.20 -15.71 23.41
C GLU A 36 10.98 -14.79 23.27
N ILE A 37 11.07 -13.70 22.50
CA ILE A 37 9.92 -12.83 22.20
C ILE A 37 8.80 -13.59 21.49
N CYS A 38 9.15 -14.45 20.53
CA CYS A 38 8.16 -15.27 19.81
C CYS A 38 7.59 -16.36 20.73
N LYS A 39 8.45 -17.04 21.47
CA LYS A 39 8.07 -18.16 22.35
C LYS A 39 7.16 -17.75 23.52
N GLU A 40 7.33 -16.54 24.03
CA GLU A 40 6.56 -16.01 25.17
C GLU A 40 5.37 -15.10 24.74
N ASP A 41 4.96 -15.17 23.46
CA ASP A 41 3.84 -14.39 22.90
C ASP A 41 3.94 -12.86 23.07
N VAL A 42 5.16 -12.36 23.21
CA VAL A 42 5.41 -10.94 23.43
C VAL A 42 5.13 -10.12 22.18
N LEU A 43 5.30 -10.72 20.99
CA LEU A 43 5.07 -10.05 19.71
C LEU A 43 3.59 -9.64 19.53
N GLY A 44 2.64 -10.48 19.94
CA GLY A 44 1.21 -10.12 19.95
C GLY A 44 0.90 -8.99 20.93
N LEU A 45 1.55 -8.98 22.10
CA LEU A 45 1.40 -7.92 23.10
C LEU A 45 1.85 -6.55 22.58
N PHE A 46 2.91 -6.50 21.76
CA PHE A 46 3.37 -5.26 21.13
C PHE A 46 2.27 -4.56 20.34
N ILE A 47 1.50 -5.33 19.57
CA ILE A 47 0.41 -4.82 18.77
C ILE A 47 -0.77 -4.40 19.65
N HIS A 48 -1.24 -5.31 20.52
CA HIS A 48 -2.44 -5.06 21.33
C HIS A 48 -2.26 -3.96 22.38
N LYS A 49 -1.04 -3.74 22.86
CA LYS A 49 -0.73 -2.72 23.88
C LYS A 49 -0.17 -1.44 23.29
N LEU A 50 0.05 -1.35 21.98
CA LEU A 50 0.47 -0.11 21.31
C LEU A 50 -0.36 1.13 21.71
N PRO A 51 -1.72 1.07 21.83
CA PRO A 51 -2.53 2.23 22.21
C PRO A 51 -2.24 2.79 23.61
N ILE A 52 -1.76 1.96 24.55
CA ILE A 52 -1.54 2.37 25.95
C ILE A 52 -0.13 2.90 26.22
N LEU A 53 0.81 2.70 25.29
CA LEU A 53 2.20 3.13 25.44
C LEU A 53 2.34 4.65 25.24
N GLY A 54 3.31 5.27 25.91
CA GLY A 54 3.72 6.65 25.66
C GLY A 54 4.36 6.82 24.27
N TRP A 55 4.44 8.07 23.80
CA TRP A 55 4.93 8.38 22.44
C TRP A 55 6.34 7.85 22.16
N GLU A 56 7.28 8.01 23.11
CA GLU A 56 8.65 7.54 22.91
C GLU A 56 8.72 6.01 22.89
N ALA A 57 7.98 5.34 23.79
CA ALA A 57 7.89 3.89 23.83
C ALA A 57 7.27 3.30 22.55
N ARG A 58 6.28 3.96 21.95
CA ARG A 58 5.74 3.54 20.63
C ARG A 58 6.81 3.63 19.54
N LYS A 59 7.63 4.68 19.54
CA LYS A 59 8.73 4.83 18.57
C LYS A 59 9.79 3.76 18.75
N ASP A 60 10.22 3.52 19.99
CA ASP A 60 11.17 2.47 20.32
C ASP A 60 10.64 1.10 19.91
N LEU A 61 9.37 0.84 20.18
CA LEU A 61 8.72 -0.41 19.80
C LEU A 61 8.67 -0.60 18.28
N VAL A 62 8.27 0.41 17.50
CA VAL A 62 8.26 0.30 16.03
C VAL A 62 9.67 0.08 15.48
N HIS A 63 10.68 0.71 16.08
CA HIS A 63 12.07 0.48 15.70
C HIS A 63 12.52 -0.96 15.98
N CYS A 64 12.23 -1.47 17.18
CA CYS A 64 12.51 -2.86 17.55
C CYS A 64 11.78 -3.85 16.65
N TRP A 65 10.49 -3.61 16.37
CA TRP A 65 9.67 -4.40 15.46
C TRP A 65 10.34 -4.56 14.09
N CYS A 66 10.83 -3.46 13.53
CA CYS A 66 11.50 -3.46 12.24
C CYS A 66 12.79 -4.29 12.22
N ILE A 67 13.54 -4.31 13.34
CA ILE A 67 14.75 -5.12 13.46
C ILE A 67 14.38 -6.59 13.64
N LEU A 68 13.44 -6.89 14.54
CA LEU A 68 13.01 -8.25 14.89
C LEU A 68 12.49 -9.02 13.67
N LEU A 69 11.62 -8.41 12.85
CA LEU A 69 11.11 -9.06 11.64
C LEU A 69 12.17 -9.41 10.60
N ARG A 70 13.33 -8.76 10.63
CA ARG A 70 14.44 -9.04 9.73
C ARG A 70 15.48 -10.00 10.31
N GLN A 71 15.31 -10.43 11.56
CA GLN A 71 16.25 -11.36 12.16
C GLN A 71 16.03 -12.77 11.61
N MET A 72 17.08 -13.28 10.96
CA MET A 72 17.14 -14.70 10.61
C MET A 72 17.76 -15.47 11.75
N VAL A 73 17.09 -16.53 12.18
CA VAL A 73 17.61 -17.49 13.14
C VAL A 73 17.76 -18.83 12.42
N GLY A 74 19.00 -19.22 12.15
CA GLY A 74 19.29 -20.34 11.25
C GLY A 74 18.91 -20.01 9.81
N SER A 75 17.87 -20.65 9.27
CA SER A 75 17.40 -20.45 7.89
C SER A 75 16.00 -19.84 7.80
N SER A 76 15.40 -19.42 8.91
CA SER A 76 14.06 -18.84 8.94
C SER A 76 13.98 -17.50 9.67
N TYR A 77 12.89 -16.77 9.44
CA TYR A 77 12.57 -15.53 10.12
C TYR A 77 11.55 -15.84 11.23
N CYS A 78 12.02 -16.17 12.43
CA CYS A 78 11.14 -16.65 13.52
C CYS A 78 9.97 -15.69 13.83
N CYS A 79 10.19 -14.38 13.78
CA CYS A 79 9.11 -13.39 13.98
C CYS A 79 8.09 -13.36 12.83
N VAL A 80 8.50 -13.71 11.61
CA VAL A 80 7.60 -13.81 10.46
C VAL A 80 6.78 -15.10 10.57
N GLU A 81 7.42 -16.22 10.89
CA GLU A 81 6.74 -17.50 11.15
C GLU A 81 5.71 -17.35 12.27
N TYR A 82 6.05 -16.64 13.35
CA TYR A 82 5.10 -16.30 14.41
C TYR A 82 3.87 -15.55 13.88
N ILE A 83 4.05 -14.55 13.01
CA ILE A 83 2.91 -13.80 12.44
C ILE A 83 2.13 -14.66 11.45
N GLU A 84 2.77 -15.56 10.72
CA GLU A 84 2.09 -16.53 9.84
C GLU A 84 1.16 -17.46 10.63
N ASP A 85 1.50 -17.78 11.89
CA ASP A 85 0.65 -18.53 12.81
C ASP A 85 -0.41 -17.68 13.53
N HIS A 86 -0.32 -16.33 13.44
CA HIS A 86 -1.18 -15.35 14.14
C HIS A 86 -1.62 -14.20 13.21
N LEU A 87 -2.18 -14.55 12.05
CA LEU A 87 -2.46 -13.60 10.98
C LEU A 87 -3.45 -12.49 11.36
N GLU A 88 -4.31 -12.72 12.35
CA GLU A 88 -5.25 -11.73 12.90
C GLU A 88 -4.54 -10.48 13.46
N LEU A 89 -3.25 -10.59 13.81
CA LEU A 89 -2.43 -9.46 14.20
C LEU A 89 -2.27 -8.43 13.07
N LEU A 90 -2.21 -8.90 11.82
CA LEU A 90 -2.13 -8.02 10.65
C LEU A 90 -3.46 -7.27 10.44
N ASP A 91 -4.59 -7.95 10.60
CA ASP A 91 -5.91 -7.31 10.57
C ASP A 91 -6.03 -6.23 11.65
N PHE A 92 -5.57 -6.51 12.87
CA PHE A 92 -5.57 -5.54 13.96
C PHE A 92 -4.74 -4.29 13.62
N LEU A 93 -3.56 -4.46 13.00
CA LEU A 93 -2.75 -3.33 12.53
C LEU A 93 -3.50 -2.47 11.49
N VAL A 94 -4.26 -3.10 10.59
CA VAL A 94 -5.10 -2.38 9.62
C VAL A 94 -6.25 -1.64 10.31
N VAL A 95 -6.98 -2.29 11.21
CA VAL A 95 -8.10 -1.68 11.96
C VAL A 95 -7.63 -0.48 12.79
N CYS A 96 -6.40 -0.51 13.31
CA CYS A 96 -5.85 0.56 14.12
C CYS A 96 -5.57 1.87 13.37
N TYR A 97 -5.68 1.92 12.03
CA TYR A 97 -5.66 3.19 11.30
C TYR A 97 -6.81 4.14 11.69
N ASP A 98 -7.94 3.61 12.22
CA ASP A 98 -9.01 4.45 12.78
C ASP A 98 -8.60 5.14 14.10
N ASN A 99 -7.53 4.68 14.76
CA ASN A 99 -6.93 5.34 15.93
C ASN A 99 -5.79 6.27 15.50
N LYS A 100 -6.11 7.58 15.42
CA LYS A 100 -5.18 8.64 14.98
C LYS A 100 -3.88 8.70 15.78
N ASP A 101 -3.88 8.29 17.05
CA ASP A 101 -2.70 8.40 17.92
C ASP A 101 -1.63 7.34 17.62
N ILE A 102 -2.01 6.25 16.95
CA ILE A 102 -1.12 5.13 16.63
C ILE A 102 -1.11 4.75 15.15
N ALA A 103 -1.96 5.36 14.32
CA ALA A 103 -2.10 5.00 12.91
C ALA A 103 -0.75 4.94 12.16
N LEU A 104 0.12 5.94 12.37
CA LEU A 104 1.45 5.99 11.73
C LEU A 104 2.40 4.89 12.25
N ASN A 105 2.28 4.51 13.52
CA ASN A 105 3.03 3.39 14.09
C ASN A 105 2.55 2.08 13.47
N CYS A 106 1.24 1.86 13.41
CA CYS A 106 0.63 0.67 12.81
C CYS A 106 0.99 0.56 11.32
N GLY A 107 0.92 1.66 10.57
CA GLY A 107 1.31 1.69 9.16
C GLY A 107 2.78 1.33 8.96
N SER A 108 3.67 1.81 9.82
CA SER A 108 5.09 1.44 9.78
C SER A 108 5.32 -0.05 10.08
N MET A 109 4.68 -0.58 11.13
CA MET A 109 4.78 -2.00 11.49
C MET A 109 4.22 -2.90 10.39
N LEU A 110 3.06 -2.55 9.83
CA LEU A 110 2.41 -3.28 8.76
C LEU A 110 3.24 -3.26 7.46
N ARG A 111 3.82 -2.10 7.10
CA ARG A 111 4.69 -2.01 5.92
C ARG A 111 5.95 -2.85 6.03
N GLU A 112 6.42 -3.12 7.24
CA GLU A 112 7.50 -4.08 7.47
C GLU A 112 7.03 -5.52 7.23
N CYS A 113 5.85 -5.88 7.72
CA CYS A 113 5.26 -7.22 7.53
C CYS A 113 5.04 -7.54 6.04
N ILE A 114 4.45 -6.63 5.29
CA ILE A 114 4.10 -6.86 3.87
C ILE A 114 5.33 -6.87 2.94
N LYS A 115 6.57 -6.77 3.48
CA LYS A 115 7.78 -7.11 2.72
C LYS A 115 7.89 -8.61 2.49
N PHE A 116 7.25 -9.42 3.32
CA PHE A 116 7.17 -10.87 3.16
C PHE A 116 5.97 -11.23 2.27
N PRO A 117 6.16 -11.99 1.18
CA PRO A 117 5.08 -12.28 0.22
C PRO A 117 3.86 -12.98 0.85
N THR A 118 4.08 -13.88 1.80
CA THR A 118 3.04 -14.63 2.51
C THR A 118 2.11 -13.70 3.29
N LEU A 119 2.69 -12.80 4.09
CA LEU A 119 1.95 -11.82 4.87
C LEU A 119 1.23 -10.78 4.01
N ALA A 120 1.86 -10.33 2.92
CA ALA A 120 1.23 -9.42 1.96
C ALA A 120 0.03 -10.07 1.25
N LYS A 121 0.17 -11.35 0.84
CA LYS A 121 -0.91 -12.12 0.22
C LYS A 121 -2.09 -12.29 1.18
N TYR A 122 -1.82 -12.57 2.46
CA TYR A 122 -2.88 -12.65 3.46
C TYR A 122 -3.67 -11.34 3.55
N ILE A 123 -2.99 -10.19 3.66
CA ILE A 123 -3.68 -8.90 3.76
C ILE A 123 -4.50 -8.61 2.51
N LEU A 124 -3.97 -8.87 1.30
CA LEU A 124 -4.73 -8.67 0.06
C LEU A 124 -6.05 -9.46 0.05
N GLU A 125 -6.03 -10.71 0.53
CA GLU A 125 -7.21 -11.58 0.58
C GLU A 125 -8.12 -11.33 1.80
N SER A 126 -7.69 -10.51 2.77
CA SER A 126 -8.46 -10.20 3.96
C SER A 126 -9.52 -9.12 3.69
N THR A 127 -10.68 -9.25 4.35
CA THR A 127 -11.71 -8.19 4.37
C THR A 127 -11.18 -6.85 4.92
N SER A 128 -10.10 -6.87 5.70
CA SER A 128 -9.45 -5.66 6.20
C SER A 128 -8.82 -4.83 5.08
N PHE A 129 -8.46 -5.43 3.94
CA PHE A 129 -7.89 -4.71 2.79
C PHE A 129 -8.81 -3.59 2.31
N ASP A 130 -10.12 -3.84 2.28
CA ASP A 130 -11.11 -2.88 1.79
C ASP A 130 -11.15 -1.60 2.62
N LEU A 131 -10.70 -1.66 3.87
CA LEU A 131 -10.59 -0.48 4.74
C LEU A 131 -9.62 0.56 4.16
N PHE A 132 -8.63 0.17 3.35
CA PHE A 132 -7.73 1.13 2.71
C PHE A 132 -8.47 2.08 1.75
N PHE A 133 -9.52 1.64 1.06
CA PHE A 133 -10.34 2.54 0.22
C PHE A 133 -11.01 3.66 1.04
N LYS A 134 -11.31 3.40 2.32
CA LYS A 134 -11.77 4.42 3.27
C LYS A 134 -10.59 5.24 3.81
N TYR A 135 -9.51 4.59 4.22
CA TYR A 135 -8.40 5.25 4.92
C TYR A 135 -7.66 6.27 4.05
N VAL A 136 -7.50 5.99 2.76
CA VAL A 136 -6.86 6.94 1.82
C VAL A 136 -7.66 8.22 1.60
N GLU A 137 -8.94 8.23 1.99
CA GLU A 137 -9.84 9.38 1.88
C GLU A 137 -10.06 10.10 3.23
N LEU A 138 -9.33 9.72 4.28
CA LEU A 138 -9.47 10.36 5.58
C LEU A 138 -9.10 11.85 5.52
N PRO A 139 -9.79 12.71 6.29
CA PRO A 139 -9.50 14.14 6.30
C PRO A 139 -8.15 14.47 6.97
N ASN A 140 -7.62 13.56 7.80
CA ASN A 140 -6.27 13.71 8.33
C ASN A 140 -5.27 13.31 7.25
N PHE A 141 -4.56 14.30 6.71
CA PHE A 141 -3.61 14.12 5.61
C PHE A 141 -2.48 13.14 5.94
N ASP A 142 -1.91 13.21 7.15
CA ASP A 142 -0.79 12.34 7.53
C ASP A 142 -1.23 10.87 7.56
N VAL A 143 -2.39 10.60 8.16
CA VAL A 143 -2.96 9.24 8.22
C VAL A 143 -3.36 8.74 6.83
N ALA A 144 -4.02 9.58 6.03
CA ALA A 144 -4.43 9.20 4.67
C ALA A 144 -3.23 8.94 3.75
N SER A 145 -2.17 9.76 3.86
CA SER A 145 -0.94 9.60 3.09
C SER A 145 -0.16 8.34 3.51
N ASP A 146 -0.13 8.03 4.81
CA ASP A 146 0.50 6.83 5.33
C ASP A 146 -0.28 5.57 4.88
N ALA A 147 -1.60 5.60 4.99
CA ALA A 147 -2.50 4.55 4.50
C ALA A 147 -2.32 4.33 2.99
N PHE A 148 -2.21 5.41 2.20
CA PHE A 148 -1.96 5.31 0.76
C PHE A 148 -0.61 4.66 0.46
N THR A 149 0.41 4.93 1.29
CA THR A 149 1.72 4.29 1.14
C THR A 149 1.64 2.79 1.37
N THR A 150 0.90 2.35 2.40
CA THR A 150 0.66 0.92 2.64
C THR A 150 -0.20 0.28 1.54
N PHE A 151 -1.27 0.95 1.11
CA PHE A 151 -2.13 0.49 0.02
C PHE A 151 -1.36 0.31 -1.29
N LYS A 152 -0.47 1.27 -1.60
CA LYS A 152 0.46 1.18 -2.72
C LYS A 152 1.38 -0.03 -2.58
N ASP A 153 2.06 -0.18 -1.45
CA ASP A 153 3.00 -1.29 -1.23
C ASP A 153 2.31 -2.66 -1.41
N LEU A 154 1.08 -2.82 -0.91
CA LEU A 154 0.28 -4.03 -1.10
C LEU A 154 0.00 -4.31 -2.59
N LEU A 155 -0.26 -3.27 -3.38
CA LEU A 155 -0.60 -3.37 -4.81
C LEU A 155 0.60 -3.39 -5.77
N THR A 156 1.83 -3.18 -5.28
CA THR A 156 3.00 -3.11 -6.18
C THR A 156 4.20 -3.96 -5.75
N LYS A 157 4.32 -4.37 -4.48
CA LYS A 157 5.56 -5.02 -4.00
C LYS A 157 5.70 -6.48 -4.46
N HIS A 158 4.58 -7.21 -4.52
CA HIS A 158 4.56 -8.63 -4.88
C HIS A 158 3.65 -8.85 -6.10
N GLU A 159 4.14 -8.49 -7.28
CA GLU A 159 3.35 -8.42 -8.52
C GLU A 159 2.54 -9.69 -8.84
N ASN A 160 3.10 -10.88 -8.57
CA ASN A 160 2.41 -12.14 -8.79
C ASN A 160 1.22 -12.34 -7.84
N ALA A 161 1.36 -11.97 -6.56
CA ALA A 161 0.28 -12.04 -5.59
C ALA A 161 -0.83 -11.02 -5.92
N VAL A 162 -0.43 -9.81 -6.35
CA VAL A 162 -1.37 -8.79 -6.83
C VAL A 162 -2.13 -9.27 -8.06
N SER A 163 -1.44 -9.91 -9.00
CA SER A 163 -2.05 -10.47 -10.20
C SER A 163 -3.07 -11.56 -9.87
N GLU A 164 -2.74 -12.47 -8.97
CA GLU A 164 -3.66 -13.51 -8.47
C GLU A 164 -4.91 -12.88 -7.84
N TYR A 165 -4.72 -11.95 -6.91
CA TYR A 165 -5.80 -11.23 -6.23
C TYR A 165 -6.71 -10.47 -7.22
N LEU A 166 -6.14 -9.63 -8.09
CA LEU A 166 -6.90 -8.84 -9.07
C LEU A 166 -7.64 -9.72 -10.09
N THR A 167 -7.15 -10.94 -10.34
CA THR A 167 -7.84 -11.90 -11.21
C THR A 167 -9.09 -12.44 -10.53
N ALA A 168 -8.99 -12.80 -9.25
CA ALA A 168 -10.08 -13.35 -8.47
C ALA A 168 -11.14 -12.29 -8.13
N HIS A 169 -10.72 -11.06 -7.82
CA HIS A 169 -11.55 -10.00 -7.24
C HIS A 169 -11.78 -8.82 -8.20
N TYR A 170 -11.67 -9.05 -9.51
CA TYR A 170 -11.64 -7.99 -10.53
C TYR A 170 -12.79 -6.98 -10.40
N GLU A 171 -14.04 -7.46 -10.34
CA GLU A 171 -15.22 -6.59 -10.35
C GLU A 171 -15.30 -5.73 -9.08
N GLU A 172 -15.16 -6.37 -7.92
CA GLU A 172 -15.25 -5.74 -6.59
C GLU A 172 -14.12 -4.70 -6.41
N PHE A 173 -12.89 -5.08 -6.75
CA PHE A 173 -11.74 -4.20 -6.66
C PHE A 173 -11.90 -2.96 -7.54
N PHE A 174 -12.19 -3.12 -8.84
CA PHE A 174 -12.26 -1.98 -9.74
C PHE A 174 -13.52 -1.12 -9.52
N GLU A 175 -14.60 -1.67 -8.97
CA GLU A 175 -15.73 -0.87 -8.52
C GLU A 175 -15.33 0.09 -7.38
N LEU A 176 -14.58 -0.40 -6.39
CA LEU A 176 -14.05 0.44 -5.31
C LEU A 176 -12.98 1.42 -5.82
N TYR A 177 -12.09 0.96 -6.70
CA TYR A 177 -11.00 1.78 -7.24
C TYR A 177 -11.52 2.94 -8.10
N GLU A 178 -12.62 2.76 -8.84
CA GLU A 178 -13.24 3.85 -9.60
C GLU A 178 -13.70 5.01 -8.70
N LYS A 179 -14.12 4.73 -7.46
CA LYS A 179 -14.50 5.76 -6.48
C LYS A 179 -13.28 6.65 -6.14
N LEU A 180 -12.09 6.06 -6.04
CA LEU A 180 -10.85 6.82 -5.84
C LEU A 180 -10.48 7.69 -7.05
N LEU A 181 -10.67 7.16 -8.27
CA LEU A 181 -10.43 7.89 -9.51
C LEU A 181 -11.42 9.04 -9.75
N THR A 182 -12.59 8.98 -9.13
CA THR A 182 -13.64 10.01 -9.24
C THR A 182 -13.79 10.83 -7.97
N SER A 183 -12.88 10.66 -7.02
CA SER A 183 -12.87 11.35 -5.73
C SER A 183 -12.83 12.87 -5.89
N PRO A 184 -13.57 13.63 -5.05
CA PRO A 184 -13.42 15.08 -4.98
C PRO A 184 -12.04 15.48 -4.42
N ASN A 185 -11.35 14.59 -3.70
CA ASN A 185 -10.02 14.84 -3.17
C ASN A 185 -8.98 14.79 -4.30
N TYR A 186 -8.36 15.94 -4.58
CA TYR A 186 -7.32 16.07 -5.60
C TYR A 186 -6.14 15.11 -5.38
N VAL A 187 -5.68 14.96 -4.13
CA VAL A 187 -4.52 14.13 -3.81
C VAL A 187 -4.87 12.67 -4.03
N THR A 188 -6.01 12.20 -3.52
CA THR A 188 -6.47 10.82 -3.71
C THR A 188 -6.61 10.49 -5.19
N ARG A 189 -7.30 11.36 -5.95
CA ARG A 189 -7.50 11.16 -7.39
C ARG A 189 -6.18 11.10 -8.16
N ARG A 190 -5.24 12.01 -7.88
CA ARG A 190 -3.92 12.04 -8.52
C ARG A 190 -3.09 10.81 -8.19
N GLN A 191 -3.01 10.43 -6.92
CA GLN A 191 -2.18 9.30 -6.49
C GLN A 191 -2.77 7.97 -6.96
N SER A 192 -4.10 7.80 -6.87
CA SER A 192 -4.79 6.59 -7.34
C SER A 192 -4.66 6.39 -8.84
N LEU A 193 -4.72 7.46 -9.63
CA LEU A 193 -4.52 7.37 -11.08
C LEU A 193 -3.07 7.00 -11.45
N LYS A 194 -2.09 7.52 -10.70
CA LYS A 194 -0.69 7.13 -10.84
C LYS A 194 -0.50 5.66 -10.48
N LEU A 195 -1.00 5.23 -9.33
CA LEU A 195 -0.92 3.85 -8.85
C LEU A 195 -1.60 2.87 -9.82
N LEU A 196 -2.74 3.23 -10.39
CA LEU A 196 -3.41 2.42 -11.42
C LEU A 196 -2.48 2.17 -12.61
N SER A 197 -1.75 3.18 -13.05
CA SER A 197 -0.79 3.02 -14.15
C SER A 197 0.39 2.14 -13.75
N GLU A 198 0.81 2.19 -12.47
CA GLU A 198 1.91 1.38 -11.95
C GLU A 198 1.51 -0.10 -11.96
N PHE A 199 0.47 -0.54 -11.24
CA PHE A 199 0.16 -1.97 -11.18
C PHE A 199 -0.47 -2.51 -12.46
N LEU A 200 -1.33 -1.76 -13.16
CA LEU A 200 -2.08 -2.29 -14.31
C LEU A 200 -1.15 -2.64 -15.48
N LEU A 201 -0.02 -1.92 -15.62
CA LEU A 201 0.89 -2.08 -16.75
C LEU A 201 2.02 -3.07 -16.48
N GLU A 202 2.08 -3.69 -15.30
CA GLU A 202 3.08 -4.70 -15.00
C GLU A 202 2.86 -6.00 -15.79
N PRO A 203 3.93 -6.72 -16.18
CA PRO A 203 3.82 -7.93 -16.99
C PRO A 203 2.88 -9.01 -16.39
N PRO A 204 2.93 -9.31 -15.07
CA PRO A 204 1.99 -10.24 -14.45
C PRO A 204 0.52 -9.83 -14.56
N ASN A 205 0.24 -8.54 -14.76
CA ASN A 205 -1.12 -7.99 -14.85
C ASN A 205 -1.61 -7.81 -16.31
N SER A 206 -0.89 -8.35 -17.29
CA SER A 206 -1.20 -8.13 -18.71
C SER A 206 -2.60 -8.61 -19.13
N HIS A 207 -3.13 -9.68 -18.55
CA HIS A 207 -4.49 -10.17 -18.82
C HIS A 207 -5.56 -9.28 -18.15
N ILE A 208 -5.29 -8.78 -16.94
CA ILE A 208 -6.14 -7.80 -16.23
C ILE A 208 -6.22 -6.50 -17.05
N MET A 209 -5.07 -6.01 -17.53
CA MET A 209 -5.00 -4.84 -18.41
C MET A 209 -5.76 -5.05 -19.71
N LYS A 210 -5.60 -6.21 -20.36
CA LYS A 210 -6.36 -6.57 -21.56
C LYS A 210 -7.87 -6.58 -21.29
N ARG A 211 -8.33 -7.06 -20.14
CA ARG A 211 -9.76 -6.99 -19.75
C ARG A 211 -10.19 -5.53 -19.55
N TYR A 212 -9.43 -4.77 -18.76
CA TYR A 212 -9.71 -3.37 -18.42
C TYR A 212 -9.91 -2.49 -19.64
N ILE A 213 -9.07 -2.64 -20.68
CA ILE A 213 -9.15 -1.79 -21.88
C ILE A 213 -10.26 -2.18 -22.86
N LEU A 214 -11.06 -3.20 -22.56
CA LEU A 214 -12.26 -3.56 -23.32
C LEU A 214 -13.51 -2.87 -22.75
N GLU A 215 -13.42 -2.27 -21.56
CA GLU A 215 -14.59 -1.75 -20.88
C GLU A 215 -14.84 -0.27 -21.18
N VAL A 216 -16.03 0.01 -21.71
CA VAL A 216 -16.48 1.37 -22.02
C VAL A 216 -16.53 2.26 -20.78
N ARG A 217 -16.83 1.68 -19.61
CA ARG A 217 -16.87 2.37 -18.32
C ARG A 217 -15.53 3.03 -18.02
N TYR A 218 -14.44 2.27 -18.02
CA TYR A 218 -13.11 2.76 -17.73
C TYR A 218 -12.57 3.73 -18.80
N LEU A 219 -12.91 3.54 -20.07
CA LEU A 219 -12.60 4.53 -21.11
C LEU A 219 -13.21 5.89 -20.78
N LYS A 220 -14.48 5.94 -20.37
CA LYS A 220 -15.18 7.18 -20.02
C LYS A 220 -14.54 7.86 -18.80
N VAL A 221 -14.11 7.09 -17.80
CA VAL A 221 -13.36 7.61 -16.64
C VAL A 221 -12.08 8.29 -17.12
N MET A 222 -11.26 7.61 -17.95
CA MET A 222 -10.02 8.17 -18.47
C MET A 222 -10.25 9.42 -19.34
N MET A 223 -11.28 9.43 -20.19
CA MET A 223 -11.65 10.60 -20.99
C MET A 223 -12.13 11.78 -20.14
N THR A 224 -12.76 11.51 -19.00
CA THR A 224 -13.15 12.54 -18.03
C THR A 224 -11.92 13.13 -17.34
N LEU A 225 -10.99 12.28 -16.90
CA LEU A 225 -9.74 12.70 -16.26
C LEU A 225 -8.79 13.46 -17.22
N LEU A 226 -8.84 13.18 -18.52
CA LEU A 226 -8.14 13.97 -19.55
C LEU A 226 -8.65 15.42 -19.65
N LYS A 227 -9.84 15.71 -19.12
CA LYS A 227 -10.42 17.05 -19.04
C LYS A 227 -10.28 17.69 -17.65
N ASP A 228 -9.60 17.03 -16.71
CA ASP A 228 -9.40 17.55 -15.36
C ASP A 228 -8.65 18.90 -15.40
N SER A 229 -8.93 19.80 -14.48
CA SER A 229 -8.23 21.10 -14.41
C SER A 229 -6.72 20.96 -14.12
N SER A 230 -6.29 19.86 -13.50
CA SER A 230 -4.90 19.59 -13.17
C SER A 230 -4.14 18.95 -14.31
N LYS A 231 -3.07 19.61 -14.77
CA LYS A 231 -2.18 19.07 -15.81
C LYS A 231 -1.55 17.73 -15.43
N ASN A 232 -1.25 17.54 -14.14
CA ASN A 232 -0.69 16.29 -13.64
C ASN A 232 -1.67 15.13 -13.79
N ILE A 233 -2.96 15.35 -13.48
CA ILE A 233 -4.00 14.33 -13.65
C ILE A 233 -4.21 14.04 -15.14
N GLN A 234 -4.25 15.07 -15.99
CA GLN A 234 -4.37 14.86 -17.44
C GLN A 234 -3.21 14.00 -17.99
N LEU A 235 -1.96 14.27 -17.57
CA LEU A 235 -0.79 13.49 -17.98
C LEU A 235 -0.87 12.04 -17.51
N SER A 236 -1.22 11.80 -16.24
CA SER A 236 -1.41 10.45 -15.71
C SER A 236 -2.55 9.71 -16.41
N ALA A 237 -3.67 10.37 -16.70
CA ALA A 237 -4.80 9.78 -17.43
C ALA A 237 -4.39 9.37 -18.85
N PHE A 238 -3.54 10.17 -19.50
CA PHE A 238 -3.03 9.87 -20.82
C PHE A 238 -2.22 8.56 -20.87
N HIS A 239 -1.47 8.23 -19.82
CA HIS A 239 -0.69 6.99 -19.75
C HIS A 239 -1.54 5.73 -19.86
N ILE A 240 -2.77 5.76 -19.33
CA ILE A 240 -3.72 4.65 -19.43
C ILE A 240 -4.55 4.78 -20.71
N PHE A 241 -5.03 5.98 -21.03
CA PHE A 241 -5.82 6.24 -22.24
C PHE A 241 -5.12 5.79 -23.52
N LYS A 242 -3.81 6.00 -23.65
CA LYS A 242 -3.05 5.55 -24.82
C LYS A 242 -3.13 4.03 -25.02
N VAL A 243 -3.32 3.25 -23.95
CA VAL A 243 -3.43 1.77 -24.02
C VAL A 243 -4.76 1.36 -24.64
N PHE A 244 -5.85 2.06 -24.31
CA PHE A 244 -7.14 1.90 -25.01
C PHE A 244 -7.01 2.18 -26.51
N VAL A 245 -6.32 3.26 -26.87
CA VAL A 245 -6.11 3.65 -28.28
C VAL A 245 -5.17 2.70 -29.01
N ALA A 246 -4.17 2.15 -28.32
CA ALA A 246 -3.21 1.21 -28.89
C ALA A 246 -3.75 -0.23 -29.02
N ASN A 247 -4.83 -0.59 -28.33
CA ASN A 247 -5.41 -1.93 -28.37
C ASN A 247 -5.77 -2.35 -29.81
N PRO A 248 -5.18 -3.40 -30.41
CA PRO A 248 -5.57 -3.82 -31.77
C PRO A 248 -7.01 -4.37 -31.81
N ASN A 249 -7.52 -4.92 -30.71
CA ASN A 249 -8.80 -5.60 -30.60
C ASN A 249 -9.86 -4.72 -29.90
N LYS A 250 -9.97 -3.44 -30.27
CA LYS A 250 -10.94 -2.52 -29.66
C LYS A 250 -12.39 -2.97 -29.91
N PRO A 251 -13.24 -3.02 -28.88
CA PRO A 251 -14.68 -3.19 -29.05
C PRO A 251 -15.30 -2.08 -29.90
N ARG A 252 -16.38 -2.42 -30.63
CA ARG A 252 -17.09 -1.48 -31.50
C ARG A 252 -17.53 -0.22 -30.75
N ASP A 253 -18.03 -0.35 -29.53
CA ASP A 253 -18.50 0.78 -28.73
C ASP A 253 -17.36 1.74 -28.35
N ILE A 254 -16.17 1.20 -28.05
CA ILE A 254 -14.97 2.01 -27.81
C ILE A 254 -14.57 2.77 -29.08
N ILE A 255 -14.58 2.11 -30.24
CA ILE A 255 -14.28 2.75 -31.53
C ILE A 255 -15.28 3.90 -31.80
N VAL A 256 -16.58 3.66 -31.59
CA VAL A 256 -17.62 4.67 -31.79
C VAL A 256 -17.43 5.86 -30.86
N ILE A 257 -17.10 5.64 -29.58
CA ILE A 257 -16.84 6.71 -28.62
C ILE A 257 -15.61 7.54 -29.04
N LEU A 258 -14.51 6.89 -29.42
CA LEU A 258 -13.30 7.58 -29.89
C LEU A 258 -13.58 8.40 -31.16
N ALA A 259 -14.27 7.83 -32.13
CA ALA A 259 -14.63 8.51 -33.38
C ALA A 259 -15.54 9.73 -33.14
N LYS A 260 -16.58 9.58 -32.29
CA LYS A 260 -17.48 10.69 -31.93
C LYS A 260 -16.78 11.85 -31.23
N ASN A 261 -15.65 11.60 -30.56
CA ASN A 261 -14.91 12.59 -29.79
C ASN A 261 -13.57 12.97 -30.45
N HIS A 262 -13.32 12.55 -31.69
CA HIS A 262 -12.03 12.64 -32.38
C HIS A 262 -11.42 14.05 -32.33
N GLU A 263 -12.15 15.08 -32.79
CA GLU A 263 -11.64 16.46 -32.86
C GLU A 263 -11.28 17.01 -31.48
N ARG A 264 -12.14 16.77 -30.48
CA ARG A 264 -11.94 17.22 -29.10
C ARG A 264 -10.75 16.52 -28.45
N LEU A 265 -10.61 15.21 -28.69
CA LEU A 265 -9.48 14.42 -28.21
C LEU A 265 -8.17 14.92 -28.82
N LEU A 266 -8.13 15.15 -30.14
CA LEU A 266 -6.94 15.71 -30.80
C LEU A 266 -6.55 17.08 -30.22
N ALA A 267 -7.52 17.98 -30.01
CA ALA A 267 -7.25 19.29 -29.40
C ALA A 267 -6.68 19.16 -27.97
N LEU A 268 -7.24 18.26 -27.14
CA LEU A 268 -6.73 17.99 -25.79
C LEU A 268 -5.30 17.43 -25.82
N LEU A 269 -5.02 16.49 -26.73
CA LEU A 269 -3.71 15.84 -26.85
C LEU A 269 -2.63 16.81 -27.37
N HIS A 270 -2.97 17.70 -28.31
CA HIS A 270 -2.05 18.77 -28.71
C HIS A 270 -1.72 19.69 -27.55
N ASN A 271 -2.72 20.12 -26.76
CA ASN A 271 -2.47 20.95 -25.58
C ASN A 271 -1.69 20.21 -24.48
N LEU A 272 -1.70 18.88 -24.47
CA LEU A 272 -0.88 18.04 -23.59
C LEU A 272 0.60 17.98 -24.02
N SER A 273 0.89 17.95 -25.32
CA SER A 273 2.26 17.86 -25.83
C SER A 273 3.02 19.20 -25.80
N VAL A 274 2.34 20.34 -25.89
CA VAL A 274 2.98 21.68 -25.83
C VAL A 274 3.65 21.96 -24.46
N GLY A 275 3.36 21.19 -23.42
CA GLY A 275 4.01 21.29 -22.11
C GLY A 275 5.40 20.61 -22.00
N LYS A 276 5.86 19.90 -23.04
CA LYS A 276 7.22 19.34 -23.12
C LYS A 276 7.98 20.02 -24.26
N GLY A 277 8.48 21.23 -24.02
CA GLY A 277 9.23 21.97 -25.02
C GLY A 277 9.83 23.29 -24.53
N THR A 278 10.84 23.21 -23.66
CA THR A 278 12.05 24.04 -23.71
C THR A 278 13.14 23.31 -22.94
N LEU A 279 13.91 22.48 -23.66
CA LEU A 279 15.35 22.36 -23.46
C LEU A 279 16.00 23.17 -24.59
#